data_AF-A1CUQ9-F1
#
_entry.id   AF-A1CUQ9-F1
#
_cell.length_a   1.000
_cell.length_b   1.000
_cell.length_c   1.000
_cell.angle_alpha   90.00
_cell.angle_beta   90.00
_cell.angle_gamma   90.00
#
_symmetry.space_group_name_H-M   'P 1'
#
loop_
_entity.id
_entity.type
_entity.pdbx_description
1 polymer ?
#
loop_
_entity_poly.entity_id
_entity_poly.type
_entity_poly.pdbx_seq_one_letter_code
_entity_poly.pdbx_strand_id
1 'polypeptide(L)'
;MLAGLIAPRGLLSIDKNRYQWLGLWSSLGCMGPARLIWQAMGVADHMGYSLSIDNPHCSFPDQQKEDLLAFINQFLLGKEVNTTIQKNYPCISFNDEPWVNWQVPTLTR
;
A
#
# COMPACT_ATOMS: atom_id res chain seq x y z
N MET A 1 -6.90 6.61 -10.86
CA MET A 1 -5.71 5.81 -10.48
C MET A 1 -4.43 6.63 -10.63
N LEU A 2 -4.04 7.41 -9.61
CA LEU A 2 -2.80 8.19 -9.65
C LEU A 2 -1.56 7.32 -9.34
N ALA A 3 -1.69 6.41 -8.36
CA ALA A 3 -0.61 5.51 -7.95
C ALA A 3 -0.06 4.68 -9.12
N GLY A 4 -0.90 4.27 -10.08
CA GLY A 4 -0.48 3.49 -11.24
C GLY A 4 0.61 4.12 -12.11
N LEU A 5 0.74 5.46 -12.09
CA LEU A 5 1.82 6.17 -12.81
C LEU A 5 3.19 5.97 -12.17
N ILE A 6 3.24 5.39 -10.97
CA ILE A 6 4.49 5.11 -10.25
C ILE A 6 5.04 3.74 -10.65
N ALA A 7 4.18 2.79 -11.00
CA ALA A 7 4.59 1.45 -11.39
C ALA A 7 5.59 1.48 -12.58
N PRO A 8 6.66 0.66 -12.56
CA PRO A 8 6.97 -0.39 -11.58
C PRO A 8 7.86 0.09 -10.41
N ARG A 9 8.01 1.40 -10.16
CA ARG A 9 8.87 1.89 -9.06
C ARG A 9 8.26 1.58 -7.68
N GLY A 10 9.11 1.63 -6.65
CA GLY A 10 8.69 1.45 -5.26
C GLY A 10 7.72 2.54 -4.78
N LEU A 11 6.61 2.13 -4.16
CA LEU A 11 5.62 3.00 -3.54
C LEU A 11 5.16 2.41 -2.20
N LEU A 12 5.34 3.14 -1.11
CA LEU A 12 4.74 2.83 0.18
C LEU A 12 3.73 3.92 0.56
N SER A 13 2.46 3.54 0.73
CA SER A 13 1.43 4.42 1.27
C SER A 13 1.25 4.13 2.76
N ILE A 14 1.29 5.18 3.57
CA ILE A 14 1.19 5.10 5.04
C ILE A 14 -0.05 5.88 5.48
N ASP A 15 -0.94 5.21 6.20
CA ASP A 15 -2.20 5.77 6.70
C ASP A 15 -2.44 5.40 8.18
N LYS A 16 -3.54 5.90 8.75
CA LYS A 16 -3.94 5.73 10.16
C LYS A 16 -5.47 5.69 10.33
N ASN A 17 -5.97 4.91 11.29
CA ASN A 17 -7.40 4.57 11.36
C ASN A 17 -8.29 5.47 12.26
N ARG A 18 -7.77 6.54 12.89
CA ARG A 18 -8.52 7.34 13.89
C ARG A 18 -9.03 8.72 13.44
N TYR A 19 -8.76 9.13 12.19
CA TYR A 19 -9.22 10.44 11.69
C TYR A 19 -10.17 10.21 10.52
N GLN A 20 -11.47 10.35 10.77
CA GLN A 20 -12.52 10.13 9.77
C GLN A 20 -12.30 10.98 8.50
N TRP A 21 -11.74 12.18 8.65
CA TRP A 21 -11.43 13.09 7.55
C TRP A 21 -10.44 12.50 6.52
N LEU A 22 -9.59 11.56 6.93
CA LEU A 22 -8.67 10.88 6.02
C LEU A 22 -9.36 9.85 5.13
N GLY A 23 -10.61 9.47 5.47
CA GLY A 23 -11.38 8.55 4.65
C GLY A 23 -10.75 7.16 4.58
N LEU A 24 -10.53 6.53 5.73
CA LEU A 24 -9.89 5.21 5.86
C LEU A 24 -10.33 4.16 4.82
N TRP A 25 -11.63 3.97 4.62
CA TRP A 25 -12.15 3.03 3.62
C TRP A 25 -11.85 3.47 2.19
N SER A 26 -11.84 4.78 1.94
CA SER A 26 -11.45 5.34 0.64
C SER A 26 -9.97 5.11 0.37
N SER A 27 -9.09 5.32 1.35
CA SER A 27 -7.66 5.02 1.21
C SER A 27 -7.41 3.53 0.96
N LEU A 28 -8.03 2.66 1.77
CA LEU A 28 -7.91 1.22 1.63
C LEU A 28 -8.43 0.74 0.27
N GLY A 29 -9.63 1.18 -0.11
CA GLY A 29 -10.25 0.85 -1.40
C GLY A 29 -9.60 1.51 -2.62
N CYS A 30 -8.72 2.49 -2.42
CA CYS A 30 -7.95 3.10 -3.51
C CYS A 30 -6.58 2.42 -3.65
N MET A 31 -5.87 2.22 -2.53
CA MET A 31 -4.50 1.69 -2.52
C MET A 31 -4.46 0.17 -2.63
N GLY A 32 -5.44 -0.55 -2.07
CA GLY A 32 -5.59 -2.00 -2.22
C GLY A 32 -5.69 -2.40 -3.70
N PRO A 33 -6.69 -1.91 -4.44
CA PRO A 33 -6.81 -2.12 -5.89
C PRO A 33 -5.66 -1.56 -6.72
N ALA A 34 -5.03 -0.47 -6.31
CA ALA A 34 -3.87 0.07 -7.03
C ALA A 34 -2.71 -0.93 -7.10
N ARG A 35 -2.52 -1.77 -6.07
CA ARG A 35 -1.48 -2.82 -6.06
C ARG A 35 -1.66 -3.84 -7.19
N LEU A 36 -2.89 -4.03 -7.68
CA LEU A 36 -3.17 -4.94 -8.79
C LEU A 36 -2.41 -4.53 -10.07
N ILE A 37 -2.04 -3.25 -10.22
CA ILE A 37 -1.21 -2.77 -11.33
C ILE A 37 0.21 -3.35 -11.23
N TRP A 38 0.79 -3.35 -10.04
CA TRP A 38 2.10 -3.96 -9.78
C TRP A 38 2.05 -5.49 -9.88
N GLN A 39 0.94 -6.10 -9.44
CA GLN A 39 0.70 -7.53 -9.63
C GLN A 39 0.67 -7.89 -11.11
N ALA A 40 0.01 -7.10 -11.94
CA ALA A 40 -0.03 -7.32 -13.39
C ALA A 40 1.36 -7.27 -14.04
N MET A 41 2.26 -6.46 -13.49
CA MET A 41 3.66 -6.33 -13.93
C MET A 41 4.62 -7.36 -13.30
N GLY A 42 4.15 -8.24 -12.42
CA GLY A 42 4.98 -9.24 -11.74
C GLY A 42 5.86 -8.68 -10.61
N VAL A 43 5.57 -7.49 -10.09
CA VAL A 43 6.36 -6.78 -9.06
C VAL A 43 5.48 -6.32 -7.90
N ALA A 44 4.57 -7.20 -7.44
CA ALA A 44 3.53 -6.87 -6.46
C ALA A 44 4.08 -6.39 -5.10
N ASP A 45 5.33 -6.70 -4.78
CA ASP A 45 6.07 -6.27 -3.59
C ASP A 45 6.62 -4.84 -3.70
N HIS A 46 6.67 -4.25 -4.90
CA HIS A 46 7.05 -2.85 -5.08
C HIS A 46 5.97 -1.85 -4.64
N MET A 47 4.77 -2.31 -4.28
CA MET A 47 3.74 -1.44 -3.71
C MET A 47 3.25 -1.99 -2.37
N GLY A 48 3.37 -1.14 -1.35
CA GLY A 48 2.97 -1.43 0.02
C GLY A 48 1.91 -0.46 0.53
N TYR A 49 1.04 -0.96 1.40
CA TYR A 49 0.09 -0.18 2.18
C TYR A 49 0.22 -0.54 3.66
N SER A 50 0.54 0.45 4.49
CA SER A 50 0.65 0.30 5.94
C SER A 50 -0.32 1.23 6.64
N LEU A 51 -1.21 0.65 7.45
CA LEU A 51 -2.14 1.38 8.29
C LEU A 51 -1.68 1.31 9.75
N SER A 52 -1.75 2.41 10.52
CA SER A 52 -1.53 2.44 11.98
C SER A 52 -2.81 2.64 12.82
N ILE A 53 -2.77 2.16 14.06
CA ILE A 53 -3.70 2.54 15.13
C ILE A 53 -2.99 3.59 15.99
N ASP A 54 -3.67 4.71 16.19
CA ASP A 54 -3.45 5.59 17.35
C ASP A 54 -2.11 6.32 17.45
N ASN A 55 -1.98 7.38 16.67
CA ASN A 55 -0.90 8.38 16.75
C ASN A 55 -1.47 9.77 16.41
N PRO A 56 -0.90 10.87 16.94
CA PRO A 56 -1.26 12.23 16.50
C PRO A 56 -1.09 12.40 14.99
N HIS A 57 -1.89 13.27 14.38
CA HIS A 57 -1.79 13.55 12.94
C HIS A 57 -0.37 13.96 12.56
N CYS A 58 0.17 13.32 11.51
CA CYS A 58 1.56 13.46 11.03
C CYS A 58 2.68 13.09 12.01
N SER A 59 2.37 12.58 13.20
CA SER A 59 3.38 12.00 14.10
C SER A 59 3.61 10.55 13.70
N PHE A 60 4.82 10.21 13.25
CA PHE A 60 5.10 8.88 12.71
C PHE A 60 5.13 7.82 13.83
N PRO A 61 4.33 6.73 13.75
CA PRO A 61 4.28 5.71 14.79
C PRO A 61 5.38 4.65 14.63
N ASP A 62 5.93 4.18 15.76
CA ASP A 62 6.97 3.15 15.76
C ASP A 62 6.54 1.84 15.08
N GLN A 63 5.25 1.50 15.14
CA GLN A 63 4.68 0.29 14.54
C GLN A 63 4.82 0.22 13.00
N GLN A 64 5.02 1.36 12.34
CA GLN A 64 5.19 1.45 10.88
C GLN A 64 6.65 1.69 10.46
N LYS A 65 7.56 1.82 11.43
CA LYS A 65 8.97 2.15 11.18
C LYS A 65 9.67 1.07 10.38
N GLU A 66 9.41 -0.20 10.70
CA GLU A 66 9.99 -1.33 9.97
C GLU A 66 9.49 -1.39 8.52
N ASP A 67 8.22 -1.06 8.27
CA ASP A 67 7.65 -1.00 6.92
C ASP A 67 8.35 0.07 6.07
N LEU A 68 8.52 1.26 6.65
CA LEU A 68 9.25 2.36 6.00
C LEU A 68 10.69 1.98 5.70
N LEU A 69 11.39 1.40 6.69
CA LEU A 69 12.78 1.00 6.53
C LEU A 69 12.94 -0.11 5.49
N ALA A 70 11.99 -1.04 5.36
CA ALA A 70 12.00 -2.05 4.30
C ALA A 70 12.01 -1.41 2.91
N PHE A 71 11.11 -0.45 2.65
CA PHE A 71 11.06 0.25 1.37
C PHE A 71 12.31 1.12 1.11
N ILE A 72 12.84 1.80 2.13
CA ILE A 72 14.10 2.56 2.00
C ILE A 72 15.25 1.62 1.65
N ASN A 73 15.39 0.51 2.37
CA ASN A 73 16.46 -0.46 2.16
C ASN A 73 16.40 -1.05 0.73
N GLN A 74 15.21 -1.45 0.26
CA GLN A 74 15.03 -2.02 -1.08
C GLN A 74 15.26 -1.00 -2.20
N PHE A 75 14.55 0.13 -2.17
CA PHE A 75 14.45 1.02 -3.33
C PHE A 75 15.46 2.16 -3.33
N LEU A 76 16.08 2.49 -2.19
CA LEU A 76 17.06 3.58 -2.09
C LEU A 76 18.47 3.10 -1.74
N LEU A 77 18.61 1.99 -1.00
CA LEU A 77 19.92 1.49 -0.54
C LEU A 77 20.36 0.20 -1.25
N GLY A 78 19.55 -0.35 -2.15
CA GLY A 78 19.89 -1.53 -2.94
C GLY A 78 20.07 -2.81 -2.11
N LYS A 79 19.45 -2.89 -0.93
CA LYS A 79 19.45 -4.10 -0.10
C LYS A 79 18.26 -4.96 -0.46
N GLU A 80 18.47 -6.27 -0.59
CA GLU A 80 17.39 -7.21 -0.85
C GLU A 80 16.60 -7.49 0.45
N VAL A 81 15.39 -6.93 0.56
CA VAL A 81 14.51 -7.10 1.74
C VAL A 81 13.07 -7.32 1.31
N ASN A 82 12.32 -8.11 2.09
CA ASN A 82 10.90 -8.31 1.83
C ASN A 82 10.11 -7.01 2.03
N THR A 83 9.38 -6.59 0.99
CA THR A 83 8.55 -5.38 0.97
C THR A 83 7.05 -5.69 0.81
N THR A 84 6.66 -6.95 0.97
CA THR A 84 5.25 -7.39 0.94
C THR A 84 4.48 -6.86 2.16
N ILE A 85 3.98 -5.63 2.06
CA ILE A 85 3.33 -4.92 3.15
C ILE A 85 1.89 -4.59 2.74
N GLN A 86 0.93 -5.28 3.36
CA GLN A 86 -0.50 -5.02 3.26
C GLN A 86 -1.11 -5.09 4.65
N LYS A 87 -0.89 -4.06 5.46
CA LYS A 87 -1.38 -4.02 6.84
C LYS A 87 -2.73 -3.34 6.91
N ASN A 88 -3.73 -4.11 7.33
CA ASN A 88 -5.06 -3.65 7.75
C ASN A 88 -5.28 -4.04 9.21
N TYR A 89 -6.20 -3.37 9.91
CA TYR A 89 -6.52 -3.73 11.29
C TYR A 89 -7.77 -4.60 11.42
N PRO A 90 -7.86 -5.39 12.51
CA PRO A 90 -9.08 -6.11 12.86
C PRO A 90 -10.28 -5.14 12.87
N CYS A 91 -11.41 -5.60 12.34
CA CYS A 91 -12.66 -4.84 12.17
C CYS A 91 -12.71 -3.86 10.99
N ILE A 92 -11.66 -3.74 10.17
CA ILE A 92 -11.72 -3.01 8.90
C ILE A 92 -11.78 -4.04 7.77
N SER A 93 -12.90 -4.04 7.05
CA SER A 93 -13.03 -4.73 5.77
C SER A 93 -13.48 -3.73 4.71
N PHE A 94 -13.07 -3.99 3.47
CA PHE A 94 -13.49 -3.24 2.30
C PHE A 94 -13.84 -4.26 1.22
N ASN A 95 -15.03 -4.13 0.62
CA ASN A 95 -15.43 -4.95 -0.51
C ASN A 95 -14.97 -4.27 -1.80
N ASP A 96 -13.97 -4.84 -2.46
CA ASP A 96 -13.43 -4.33 -3.73
C ASP A 96 -14.34 -4.62 -4.93
N GLU A 97 -15.23 -5.62 -4.87
CA GLU A 97 -16.02 -6.09 -6.03
C GLU A 97 -16.82 -4.99 -6.74
N PRO A 98 -17.48 -4.04 -6.04
CA PRO A 98 -18.23 -2.98 -6.70
C PRO A 98 -17.33 -1.95 -7.41
N TRP A 99 -16.04 -1.90 -7.08
CA TRP A 99 -15.09 -0.88 -7.53
C TRP A 99 -14.07 -1.40 -8.52
N VAL A 100 -13.80 -2.71 -8.48
CA VAL A 100 -12.81 -3.41 -9.31
C VAL A 100 -13.53 -4.39 -10.22
N ASN A 101 -13.96 -3.92 -11.40
CA ASN A 101 -14.69 -4.71 -12.39
C ASN A 101 -13.82 -5.23 -13.54
N TRP A 102 -12.49 -5.14 -13.40
CA TRP A 102 -11.52 -5.64 -14.37
C TRP A 102 -10.75 -6.84 -13.81
N GLN A 103 -10.26 -7.68 -14.72
CA GLN A 103 -9.35 -8.77 -14.37
C GLN A 103 -7.91 -8.26 -14.34
N VAL A 104 -7.08 -8.86 -13.49
CA VAL A 104 -5.65 -8.53 -13.42
C VAL A 104 -4.92 -9.32 -14.52
N PRO A 105 -4.47 -8.67 -15.60
CA PRO A 105 -3.74 -9.39 -16.65
C PRO A 105 -2.32 -9.73 -16.17
N THR A 106 -1.67 -10.68 -16.83
CA THR A 106 -0.21 -10.82 -16.76
C THR A 106 0.40 -10.05 -17.92
N LEU A 107 1.12 -8.97 -17.63
CA LEU A 107 1.79 -8.15 -18.64
C LEU A 107 3.15 -8.78 -18.97
N THR A 108 3.27 -9.32 -20.19
CA THR A 108 4.55 -9.75 -20.74
C THR A 108 5.24 -8.56 -21.41
N ARG A 109 6.56 -8.48 -21.25
CA ARG A 109 7.39 -7.44 -21.88
C ARG A 109 7.70 -7.76 -23.33
#